data_AF-A0A0F0FAB4-F1
#
_entry.id   AF-A0A0F0FAB4-F1
#
_cell.length_a   1.000
_cell.length_b   1.000
_cell.length_c   1.000
_cell.angle_alpha   90.00
_cell.angle_beta   90.00
_cell.angle_gamma   90.00
#
_symmetry.space_group_name_H-M   'P 1'
#
loop_
_entity.id
_entity.type
_entity.pdbx_description
1 polymer ?
#
loop_
_entity_poly.entity_id
_entity_poly.type
_entity_poly.pdbx_seq_one_letter_code
_entity_poly.pdbx_strand_id
1 'polypeptide(L)' 'MAWTLGLLHGCSRSPSTSVLGAYYPDWLFCIVGAVVAAVLIRLLLLRTGLNDWLSPPAIAYPALLALLAFAGWLLIF' A
#
# COMPACT_ATOMS: atom_id res chain seq x y z
N MET A 1 20.38 19.07 -16.62
CA MET A 1 19.45 18.03 -17.13
C MET A 1 19.82 16.69 -16.48
N ALA A 2 19.74 16.61 -15.15
CA ALA A 2 20.13 15.43 -14.34
C ALA A 2 19.16 15.21 -13.16
N TRP A 3 18.53 16.28 -12.68
CA TRP A 3 17.49 16.24 -11.64
C TRP A 3 16.23 15.45 -12.03
N THR A 4 15.88 15.40 -13.31
CA THR A 4 14.73 14.63 -13.80
C THR A 4 14.95 13.12 -13.73
N LEU A 5 16.19 12.63 -13.77
CA LEU A 5 16.49 11.19 -13.77
C LEU A 5 16.34 10.55 -12.39
N GLY A 6 16.67 11.29 -11.32
CA GLY A 6 16.54 10.77 -9.94
C GLY A 6 15.09 10.67 -9.47
N LEU A 7 14.25 11.65 -9.82
CA LEU A 7 12.87 11.76 -9.32
C LEU A 7 11.92 10.73 -9.95
N LEU A 8 12.20 10.24 -11.17
CA LEU A 8 11.36 9.27 -11.88
C LEU A 8 11.86 7.82 -11.80
N HIS A 9 12.89 7.54 -11.00
CA HIS A 9 13.45 6.18 -10.93
C HIS A 9 12.39 5.15 -10.49
N GLY A 10 11.45 5.53 -9.62
CA GLY A 10 10.32 4.70 -9.19
C GLY A 10 9.30 4.40 -10.29
N CYS A 11 9.24 5.18 -11.38
CA CYS A 11 8.35 4.92 -12.52
C CYS A 11 8.89 3.82 -13.45
N SER A 12 10.17 3.47 -13.37
CA SER A 12 10.77 2.42 -14.21
C SER A 12 10.20 1.03 -13.90
N ARG A 13 9.77 0.82 -12.65
CA ARG A 13 9.20 -0.44 -12.16
C ARG A 13 7.73 -0.23 -11.83
N SER A 14 6.93 0.00 -12.86
CA SER A 14 5.46 0.08 -12.78
C SER A 14 4.83 -1.17 -13.42
N PRO A 15 5.04 -2.38 -12.85
CA PRO A 15 4.48 -3.60 -13.41
C PRO A 15 2.94 -3.53 -13.41
N SER A 16 2.37 -4.12 -14.45
CA SER A 16 0.93 -4.18 -14.69
C SER A 16 0.58 -5.57 -15.18
N THR A 17 -0.52 -6.09 -14.68
CA THR A 17 -1.04 -7.40 -15.03
C THR A 17 -2.27 -7.25 -15.91
N SER A 18 -2.32 -8.03 -16.99
CA SER A 18 -3.46 -8.05 -17.90
C SER A 18 -4.55 -8.98 -17.37
N VAL A 19 -5.76 -8.46 -17.18
CA VAL A 19 -6.94 -9.20 -16.75
C VAL A 19 -8.09 -8.87 -17.68
N LEU A 20 -8.66 -9.89 -18.35
CA LEU A 20 -9.79 -9.74 -19.28
C LEU A 20 -9.58 -8.67 -20.38
N GLY A 21 -8.33 -8.45 -20.80
CA GLY A 21 -7.97 -7.46 -21.82
C GLY A 21 -7.74 -6.03 -21.30
N ALA A 22 -7.84 -5.80 -19.99
CA ALA A 22 -7.47 -4.54 -19.34
C ALA A 22 -6.19 -4.70 -18.50
N TYR A 23 -5.38 -3.65 -18.42
CA TYR A 23 -4.16 -3.62 -17.60
C TYR A 23 -4.45 -3.00 -16.23
N TYR A 24 -4.22 -3.76 -15.17
CA TYR A 24 -4.34 -3.30 -13.79
C TYR A 24 -2.95 -3.23 -13.15
N PRO A 25 -2.69 -2.26 -12.27
CA PRO A 25 -1.41 -2.18 -11.60
C PRO A 25 -1.31 -3.23 -10.49
N ASP A 26 -0.13 -3.83 -10.31
CA ASP A 26 0.02 -5.01 -9.42
C ASP A 26 -0.25 -4.71 -7.94
N TRP A 27 0.02 -3.48 -7.50
CA TRP A 27 -0.30 -3.03 -6.13
C TRP A 27 -1.79 -3.14 -5.80
N LEU A 28 -2.67 -3.12 -6.81
CA LEU A 28 -4.11 -3.30 -6.62
C LEU A 28 -4.41 -4.72 -6.11
N PHE A 29 -3.67 -5.73 -6.56
CA PHE A 29 -3.80 -7.09 -6.03
C PHE A 29 -3.19 -7.22 -4.62
N CYS A 30 -2.10 -6.49 -4.35
CA CYS A 30 -1.50 -6.42 -3.01
C CYS A 30 -2.45 -5.80 -1.96
N ILE A 31 -3.44 -5.01 -2.36
CA ILE A 31 -4.43 -4.43 -1.43
C ILE A 31 -5.14 -5.52 -0.64
N VAL A 32 -5.43 -6.69 -1.23
CA VAL A 32 -6.13 -7.76 -0.51
C VAL A 32 -5.34 -8.20 0.73
N GLY A 33 -4.04 -8.42 0.57
CA GLY A 33 -3.14 -8.72 1.69
C GLY A 33 -2.98 -7.55 2.65
N ALA A 34 -2.91 -6.32 2.12
CA ALA A 34 -2.84 -5.10 2.92
C ALA A 34 -4.07 -4.91 3.81
N VAL A 35 -5.28 -5.24 3.33
CA VAL A 35 -6.52 -5.17 4.13
C VAL A 35 -6.42 -6.13 5.31
N VAL A 36 -6.01 -7.38 5.06
CA VAL A 36 -5.85 -8.38 6.12
C VAL A 36 -4.84 -7.90 7.16
N ALA A 37 -3.67 -7.42 6.74
CA ALA A 37 -2.66 -6.88 7.63
C ALA A 37 -3.13 -5.64 8.40
N ALA A 38 -3.84 -4.70 7.76
CA ALA A 38 -4.39 -3.51 8.39
C ALA A 38 -5.45 -3.87 9.45
N VAL A 39 -6.28 -4.88 9.19
CA VAL A 39 -7.24 -5.41 10.18
C VAL A 39 -6.50 -6.00 11.38
N LEU A 40 -5.45 -6.80 11.16
CA LEU A 40 -4.64 -7.36 12.25
C LEU A 40 -3.99 -6.24 13.10
N ILE A 41 -3.41 -5.22 12.46
CA ILE A 41 -2.86 -4.06 13.14
C ILE A 41 -3.94 -3.36 13.98
N ARG A 42 -5.12 -3.12 13.40
CA ARG A 42 -6.24 -2.51 14.12
C ARG A 42 -6.66 -3.34 15.34
N LEU A 43 -6.76 -4.66 15.20
CA LEU A 43 -7.07 -5.56 16.32
C LEU A 43 -5.99 -5.49 17.40
N LEU A 44 -4.72 -5.44 17.04
CA LEU A 44 -3.61 -5.28 17.99
C LEU A 44 -3.71 -3.95 18.75
N LEU A 45 -3.97 -2.83 18.06
CA LEU A 45 -4.15 -1.51 18.69
C LEU A 45 -5.31 -1.49 19.68
N LEU A 46 -6.42 -2.14 19.34
CA LEU A 46 -7.57 -2.27 20.24
C LEU A 46 -7.22 -3.09 21.49
N ARG A 47 -6.37 -4.12 21.37
CA ARG A 47 -5.94 -4.95 22.49
C ARG A 47 -4.93 -4.25 23.40
N THR A 48 -4.08 -3.38 22.86
CA THR A 48 -3.06 -2.65 23.63
C THR A 48 -3.56 -1.33 24.22
N GLY A 49 -4.80 -0.93 23.93
CA GLY A 49 -5.37 0.33 24.41
C GLY A 49 -4.87 1.57 23.65
N LEU A 50 -4.20 1.39 22.51
CA LEU A 50 -3.62 2.46 21.69
C LEU A 50 -4.58 2.94 20.59
N ASN A 51 -5.90 2.87 20.83
CA ASN A 51 -6.90 3.14 19.80
C ASN A 51 -6.79 4.56 19.20
N ASP A 52 -6.33 5.54 19.99
CA ASP A 52 -6.21 6.93 19.56
C ASP A 52 -4.96 7.21 18.73
N TRP A 53 -4.05 6.25 18.60
CA TRP A 53 -2.79 6.43 17.87
C TRP A 53 -2.97 6.60 16.36
N LEU A 54 -4.07 6.07 15.81
CA LEU A 54 -4.43 6.18 14.39
C LEU A 54 -5.61 7.17 14.17
N SER A 55 -5.56 8.32 14.84
CA SER A 55 -6.53 9.41 14.64
C SER A 55 -5.94 10.52 13.74
N PRO A 56 -6.68 11.07 12.76
CA PRO A 56 -8.06 10.75 12.40
C PRO A 56 -8.17 9.47 11.55
N PRO A 57 -9.13 8.58 11.86
CA PRO A 57 -9.22 7.25 11.24
C PRO A 57 -9.48 7.31 9.73
N ALA A 58 -10.18 8.35 9.27
CA ALA A 58 -10.48 8.57 7.86
C ALA A 58 -9.23 8.74 6.98
N ILE A 59 -8.10 9.17 7.56
CA ILE A 59 -6.83 9.34 6.84
C ILE A 59 -5.85 8.22 7.19
N ALA A 60 -5.77 7.87 8.48
CA ALA A 60 -4.79 6.93 8.98
C ALA A 60 -4.96 5.51 8.40
N TYR A 61 -6.19 4.99 8.34
CA TYR A 61 -6.43 3.64 7.83
C TYR A 61 -6.21 3.52 6.31
N PRO A 62 -6.69 4.45 5.46
CA PRO A 62 -6.34 4.44 4.04
C PRO A 62 -4.84 4.61 3.79
N ALA A 63 -4.15 5.45 4.56
CA ALA A 63 -2.71 5.62 4.45
C ALA A 63 -1.95 4.34 4.83
N LEU A 64 -2.35 3.69 5.92
CA LEU A 64 -1.80 2.40 6.34
C LEU A 64 -2.02 1.34 5.24
N LEU A 65 -3.22 1.29 4.67
CA LEU A 65 -3.57 0.35 3.61
C LEU A 65 -2.70 0.58 2.37
N ALA A 66 -2.56 1.84 1.94
CA ALA A 66 -1.70 2.20 0.81
C ALA A 66 -0.24 1.84 1.09
N LEU A 67 0.26 2.14 2.29
CA LEU A 67 1.64 1.83 2.68
C LEU A 67 1.92 0.33 2.67
N LEU A 68 1.00 -0.49 3.20
CA LEU A 68 1.11 -1.95 3.17
C LEU A 68 1.01 -2.50 1.74
N ALA A 69 0.11 -1.99 0.92
CA ALA A 69 -0.04 -2.42 -0.47
C ALA A 69 1.20 -2.08 -1.31
N PHE A 70 1.74 -0.86 -1.18
CA PHE A 70 2.95 -0.45 -1.88
C PHE A 70 4.19 -1.17 -1.36
N ALA A 71 4.30 -1.40 -0.04
CA ALA A 71 5.39 -2.21 0.51
C ALA A 71 5.33 -3.65 0.00
N GLY A 72 4.15 -4.28 0.01
CA GLY A 72 3.96 -5.63 -0.54
C GLY A 72 4.30 -5.68 -2.04
N TRP A 73 3.87 -4.67 -2.79
CA TRP A 73 4.21 -4.54 -4.20
C TRP A 73 5.73 -4.46 -4.44
N LEU A 74 6.44 -3.53 -3.78
CA LEU A 74 7.88 -3.35 -3.94
C LEU A 74 8.72 -4.56 -3.49
N LEU A 75 8.21 -5.36 -2.55
CA LEU A 75 8.92 -6.54 -2.04
C LEU A 75 8.67 -7.80 -2.88
N ILE A 76 7.51 -7.92 -3.54
CA ILE A 76 7.08 -9.15 -4.22
C ILE A 76 7.22 -9.04 -5.75
N PHE A 77 7.19 -7.82 -6.32
CA PHE A 77 7.24 -7.53 -7.76
C PHE A 77 8.50 -6.73 -8.16
#